data_AF-A0A371IDS0-F1
#
_entry.id   AF-A0A371IDS0-F1
#
_cell.length_a   1.000
_cell.length_b   1.000
_cell.length_c   1.000
_cell.angle_alpha   90.00
_cell.angle_beta   90.00
_cell.angle_gamma   90.00
#
_symmetry.space_group_name_H-M   'P 1'
#
loop_
_entity.id
_entity.type
_entity.pdbx_description
1 polymer ?
#
loop_
_entity_poly.entity_id
_entity_poly.type
_entity_poly.pdbx_seq_one_letter_code
_entity_poly.pdbx_strand_id
1 'polypeptide(L)'
;MQKDKSKEKDDDDDDDDHDCVTTAIDYTPRKEFFTSYTVGDFRVLKINNDGMTKVIGVGDVYLQTNTEMKLWLRGVKHAPDVHFNLIFVHMLDDGGYDNHFGHGKWKLTKGNLVVARGEKISKLYWTKAL
;
A
#
# COMPACT_ATOMS: atom_id res chain seq x y z
N MET A 1 7.01 -43.20 42.33
CA MET A 1 6.72 -41.85 42.87
C MET A 1 6.88 -40.85 41.74
N GLN A 2 5.94 -39.93 41.55
CA GLN A 2 6.08 -38.83 40.59
C GLN A 2 7.18 -37.86 41.02
N LYS A 3 7.78 -37.17 40.04
CA LYS A 3 7.80 -35.70 40.10
C LYS A 3 8.00 -35.10 38.72
N ASP A 4 6.94 -34.50 38.18
CA ASP A 4 7.04 -33.54 37.10
C ASP A 4 7.81 -32.29 37.56
N LYS A 5 8.65 -31.74 36.69
CA LYS A 5 9.02 -30.32 36.68
C LYS A 5 9.26 -29.85 35.26
N SER A 6 8.37 -28.97 34.80
CA SER A 6 8.46 -28.22 33.54
C SER A 6 9.16 -26.87 33.74
N LYS A 7 9.96 -26.50 32.73
CA LYS A 7 10.57 -25.19 32.38
C LYS A 7 11.86 -25.51 31.60
N GLU A 8 12.26 -24.76 30.60
CA GLU A 8 11.65 -23.67 29.84
C GLU A 8 12.35 -23.75 28.48
N LYS A 9 11.63 -23.62 27.36
CA LYS A 9 12.31 -23.31 26.12
C LYS A 9 12.33 -21.80 26.06
N ASP A 10 13.51 -21.25 26.24
CA ASP A 10 13.83 -19.94 25.70
C ASP A 10 13.84 -20.18 24.17
N ASP A 11 12.66 -20.09 23.56
CA ASP A 11 12.57 -19.94 22.12
C ASP A 11 13.20 -18.56 21.85
N ASP A 12 14.34 -18.56 21.16
CA ASP A 12 15.07 -17.33 20.84
C ASP A 12 14.08 -16.30 20.28
N ASP A 13 14.10 -15.07 20.82
CA ASP A 13 13.36 -13.95 20.27
C ASP A 13 13.90 -13.66 18.87
N ASP A 14 13.35 -14.37 17.87
CA ASP A 14 13.43 -13.97 16.48
C ASP A 14 12.85 -12.54 16.41
N ASP A 15 13.73 -11.55 16.28
CA ASP A 15 13.44 -10.19 15.81
C ASP A 15 12.94 -10.25 14.35
N ASP A 16 11.90 -11.04 14.10
CA ASP A 16 11.08 -11.03 12.89
C ASP A 16 10.15 -9.81 12.99
N ASP A 17 10.80 -8.65 12.89
CA ASP A 17 10.27 -7.29 12.91
C ASP A 17 9.04 -7.23 11.98
N HIS A 18 7.85 -7.25 12.60
CA HIS A 18 6.60 -7.73 12.00
C HIS A 18 6.37 -7.23 10.56
N ASP A 19 6.50 -8.14 9.61
CA ASP A 19 5.91 -8.15 8.26
C ASP A 19 5.75 -6.76 7.59
N CYS A 20 6.85 -6.16 7.14
CA CYS A 20 6.78 -4.93 6.35
C CYS A 20 6.27 -5.19 4.90
N VAL A 21 4.97 -5.41 4.77
CA VAL A 21 4.23 -5.17 3.51
C VAL A 21 4.32 -3.68 3.24
N THR A 22 5.19 -3.26 2.31
CA THR A 22 5.38 -1.83 2.01
C THR A 22 4.21 -1.31 1.17
N THR A 23 3.41 -0.44 1.79
CA THR A 23 2.02 -0.13 1.45
C THR A 23 1.85 1.41 1.51
N ALA A 24 1.42 2.18 0.46
CA ALA A 24 1.49 3.68 0.48
C ALA A 24 0.77 4.66 -0.55
N ILE A 25 -0.45 4.46 -1.12
CA ILE A 25 -1.22 5.60 -1.77
C ILE A 25 -1.87 6.25 -0.58
N ASP A 26 -1.10 7.12 0.03
CA ASP A 26 -1.54 8.48 0.17
C ASP A 26 -0.88 9.34 -0.91
N TYR A 27 0.04 8.83 -1.76
CA TYR A 27 0.92 9.67 -2.58
C TYR A 27 0.98 9.27 -4.05
N THR A 28 0.96 10.28 -4.92
CA THR A 28 1.48 10.21 -6.28
C THR A 28 2.37 11.43 -6.55
N PRO A 29 3.46 11.30 -7.34
CA PRO A 29 4.20 12.45 -7.89
C PRO A 29 3.54 13.06 -9.13
N ARG A 30 2.44 12.50 -9.63
CA ARG A 30 1.82 12.84 -10.91
C ARG A 30 0.52 13.58 -10.72
N LYS A 31 0.55 14.89 -10.95
CA LYS A 31 -0.64 15.75 -10.89
C LYS A 31 -1.69 15.37 -11.95
N GLU A 32 -1.26 14.80 -13.07
CA GLU A 32 -2.12 14.43 -14.21
C GLU A 32 -3.11 13.28 -13.90
N PHE A 33 -2.93 12.54 -12.81
CA PHE A 33 -3.84 11.46 -12.40
C PHE A 33 -5.08 11.95 -11.62
N PHE A 34 -5.09 13.21 -11.21
CA PHE A 34 -6.14 13.77 -10.37
C PHE A 34 -7.36 14.25 -11.18
N THR A 35 -8.53 13.77 -10.78
CA THR A 35 -9.84 14.21 -11.30
C THR A 35 -10.47 15.33 -10.46
N SER A 36 -10.11 15.41 -9.19
CA SER A 36 -10.30 16.57 -8.32
C SER A 36 -8.93 16.95 -7.74
N TYR A 37 -8.64 18.24 -7.51
CA TYR A 37 -7.35 18.66 -6.96
C TYR A 37 -7.47 19.96 -6.17
N THR A 38 -7.05 19.93 -4.91
CA THR A 38 -6.94 21.08 -4.01
C THR A 38 -5.46 21.34 -3.74
N VAL A 39 -4.97 22.53 -4.11
CA VAL A 39 -3.61 22.99 -3.72
C VAL A 39 -3.62 23.30 -2.22
N GLY A 40 -2.56 22.92 -1.51
CA GLY A 40 -2.39 23.26 -0.10
C GLY A 40 -1.08 22.72 0.46
N ASP A 41 -0.68 23.24 1.63
CA ASP A 41 0.47 22.72 2.38
C ASP A 41 -0.04 21.71 3.41
N PHE A 42 -0.05 20.43 3.05
CA PHE A 42 -0.60 19.35 3.87
C PHE A 42 0.45 18.70 4.77
N ARG A 43 1.47 19.48 5.15
CA ARG A 43 2.65 19.10 5.94
C ARG A 43 3.69 18.27 5.16
N VAL A 44 4.85 18.15 5.79
CA VAL A 44 5.98 17.34 5.34
C VAL A 44 5.82 15.92 5.86
N LEU A 45 6.14 14.94 5.02
CA LEU A 45 6.09 13.52 5.35
C LEU A 45 7.48 12.94 5.43
N LYS A 46 7.68 12.10 6.43
CA LYS A 46 8.81 11.18 6.48
C LYS A 46 8.47 9.97 5.60
N ILE A 47 9.11 9.87 4.44
CA ILE A 47 9.19 8.63 3.67
C ILE A 47 10.14 7.71 4.44
N ASN A 48 9.96 6.39 4.31
CA ASN A 48 10.91 5.43 4.85
C ASN A 48 12.32 5.68 4.24
N ASN A 49 13.37 5.45 5.03
CA ASN A 49 14.78 5.79 4.74
C ASN A 49 15.12 7.31 4.82
N ASP A 50 14.61 7.99 5.87
CA ASP A 50 14.90 9.39 6.27
C ASP A 50 14.62 10.53 5.27
N GLY A 51 14.18 10.21 4.05
CA GLY A 51 13.72 11.21 3.08
C GLY A 51 12.47 11.95 3.55
N MET A 52 12.50 13.28 3.58
CA MET A 52 11.30 14.10 3.79
C MET A 52 10.78 14.66 2.46
N THR A 53 9.49 14.52 2.18
CA THR A 53 8.82 15.11 1.00
C THR A 53 7.68 16.03 1.41
N LYS A 54 7.40 17.04 0.57
CA LYS A 54 6.30 17.98 0.79
C LYS A 54 5.05 17.54 0.04
N VAL A 55 3.92 17.48 0.75
CA VAL A 55 2.61 17.41 0.09
C VAL A 55 2.19 18.80 -0.37
N ILE A 56 1.94 18.95 -1.67
CA ILE A 56 1.52 20.22 -2.31
C ILE A 56 0.08 20.19 -2.85
N GLY A 57 -0.65 19.10 -2.61
CA GLY A 57 -2.05 18.98 -2.98
C GLY A 57 -2.71 17.70 -2.49
N VAL A 58 -4.05 17.67 -2.53
CA VAL A 58 -4.89 16.50 -2.23
C VAL A 58 -6.06 16.45 -3.22
N GLY A 59 -6.52 15.26 -3.59
CA GLY A 59 -7.62 15.08 -4.53
C GLY A 59 -7.96 13.61 -4.79
N ASP A 60 -8.91 13.38 -5.70
CA ASP A 60 -9.39 12.05 -6.05
C ASP A 60 -8.80 11.57 -7.39
N VAL A 61 -8.37 10.31 -7.43
CA VAL A 61 -7.70 9.68 -8.58
C VAL A 61 -8.56 8.53 -9.08
N TYR A 62 -8.69 8.41 -10.40
CA TYR A 62 -9.22 7.23 -11.07
C TYR A 62 -8.08 6.52 -11.82
N LEU A 63 -7.80 5.27 -11.47
CA LEU A 63 -6.86 4.41 -12.19
C LEU A 63 -7.64 3.37 -12.97
N GLN A 64 -7.38 3.24 -14.27
CA GLN A 64 -7.74 2.01 -14.99
C GLN A 64 -6.68 0.96 -14.69
N THR A 65 -7.10 -0.23 -14.29
CA THR A 65 -6.18 -1.32 -13.92
C THR A 65 -5.87 -2.21 -15.10
N ASN A 66 -4.89 -3.11 -14.93
CA ASN A 66 -4.60 -4.18 -15.88
C ASN A 66 -5.73 -5.21 -16.09
N THR A 67 -6.87 -5.08 -15.41
CA THR A 67 -8.10 -5.84 -15.69
C THR A 67 -9.20 -4.99 -16.34
N GLU A 68 -8.82 -3.81 -16.85
CA GLU A 68 -9.70 -2.76 -17.42
C GLU A 68 -10.71 -2.16 -16.43
N MET A 69 -10.71 -2.63 -15.18
CA MET A 69 -11.54 -2.12 -14.11
C MET A 69 -11.07 -0.74 -13.66
N LYS A 70 -12.01 0.12 -13.26
CA LYS A 70 -11.70 1.44 -12.69
C LYS A 70 -11.62 1.34 -11.17
N LEU A 71 -10.47 1.70 -10.62
CA LEU A 71 -10.24 1.88 -9.19
C LEU A 71 -10.37 3.37 -8.87
N TRP A 72 -11.29 3.74 -7.98
CA TRP A 72 -11.46 5.11 -7.51
C TRP A 72 -10.84 5.24 -6.13
N LEU A 73 -9.90 6.19 -6.00
CA LEU A 73 -9.17 6.46 -4.77
C LEU A 73 -9.41 7.91 -4.36
N ARG A 74 -9.77 8.11 -3.10
CA ARG A 74 -10.20 9.41 -2.58
C ARG A 74 -9.18 9.98 -1.61
N GLY A 75 -9.02 11.30 -1.59
CA GLY A 75 -8.08 11.95 -0.68
C GLY A 75 -6.60 11.60 -0.92
N VAL A 76 -6.26 11.14 -2.13
CA VAL A 76 -4.88 10.96 -2.57
C VAL A 76 -4.14 12.29 -2.47
N LYS A 77 -2.92 12.27 -1.96
CA LYS A 77 -2.07 13.44 -1.74
C LYS A 77 -1.00 13.49 -2.85
N HIS A 78 -0.53 14.68 -3.17
CA HIS A 78 0.40 14.92 -4.27
C HIS A 78 1.78 15.35 -3.72
N ALA A 79 2.80 14.53 -3.97
CA ALA A 79 4.15 14.67 -3.44
C ALA A 79 5.17 14.43 -4.58
N PRO A 80 5.62 15.49 -5.30
CA PRO A 80 6.43 15.38 -6.51
C PRO A 80 7.78 14.66 -6.32
N ASP A 81 8.36 14.72 -5.12
CA ASP A 81 9.68 14.14 -4.84
C ASP A 81 9.62 12.61 -4.63
N VAL A 82 8.42 12.02 -4.57
CA VAL A 82 8.23 10.57 -4.44
C VAL A 82 8.47 9.91 -5.80
N HIS A 83 9.36 8.91 -5.86
CA HIS A 83 9.77 8.33 -7.15
C HIS A 83 8.81 7.25 -7.68
N PHE A 84 7.78 6.86 -6.91
CA PHE A 84 6.86 5.77 -7.25
C PHE A 84 5.41 6.12 -6.93
N ASN A 85 4.47 5.58 -7.72
CA ASN A 85 3.08 5.45 -7.29
C ASN A 85 2.98 4.15 -6.48
N LEU A 86 2.68 4.25 -5.20
CA LEU A 86 2.52 3.13 -4.26
C LEU A 86 1.05 3.13 -3.81
N ILE A 87 0.29 2.02 -3.68
CA ILE A 87 -1.12 2.02 -3.14
C ILE A 87 -1.20 1.53 -1.69
N PHE A 88 -2.07 2.13 -0.83
CA PHE A 88 -2.24 1.75 0.59
C PHE A 88 -3.38 0.71 0.68
N VAL A 89 -3.14 -0.39 1.38
CA VAL A 89 -4.13 -1.45 1.66
C VAL A 89 -5.29 -0.89 2.47
N HIS A 90 -5.05 -0.06 3.49
CA HIS A 90 -6.17 0.52 4.26
C HIS A 90 -7.14 1.33 3.39
N MET A 91 -6.69 2.07 2.38
CA MET A 91 -7.61 2.79 1.47
C MET A 91 -8.41 1.85 0.55
N LEU A 92 -7.90 0.64 0.31
CA LEU A 92 -8.61 -0.41 -0.40
C LEU A 92 -9.63 -1.08 0.54
N ASP A 93 -9.25 -1.33 1.79
CA ASP A 93 -10.14 -1.92 2.80
C ASP A 93 -11.29 -0.94 3.15
N ASP A 94 -10.98 0.35 3.37
CA ASP A 94 -11.95 1.46 3.51
C ASP A 94 -12.86 1.59 2.28
N GLY A 95 -12.32 1.27 1.09
CA GLY A 95 -13.04 1.20 -0.17
C GLY A 95 -13.88 -0.07 -0.34
N GLY A 96 -13.84 -1.02 0.59
CA GLY A 96 -14.51 -2.31 0.50
C GLY A 96 -13.93 -3.22 -0.58
N TYR A 97 -12.60 -3.29 -0.69
CA TYR A 97 -11.87 -4.19 -1.57
C TYR A 97 -11.05 -5.20 -0.74
N ASP A 98 -10.99 -6.45 -1.19
CA ASP A 98 -10.24 -7.52 -0.51
C ASP A 98 -8.86 -7.72 -1.13
N ASN A 99 -7.82 -7.66 -0.28
CA ASN A 99 -6.43 -7.84 -0.68
C ASN A 99 -5.96 -9.29 -0.46
N HIS A 100 -5.55 -9.97 -1.54
CA HIS A 100 -5.03 -11.34 -1.47
C HIS A 100 -3.57 -11.37 -1.93
N PHE A 101 -2.67 -11.81 -1.06
CA PHE A 101 -1.25 -12.00 -1.34
C PHE A 101 -0.84 -13.47 -1.21
N GLY A 102 0.06 -13.94 -2.06
CA GLY A 102 0.59 -15.31 -1.96
C GLY A 102 1.37 -15.74 -3.20
N HIS A 103 2.36 -16.61 -3.02
CA HIS A 103 3.17 -17.18 -4.11
C HIS A 103 3.76 -16.13 -5.08
N GLY A 104 4.20 -14.98 -4.55
CA GLY A 104 4.75 -13.87 -5.33
C GLY A 104 3.71 -13.10 -6.16
N LYS A 105 2.40 -13.28 -5.90
CA LYS A 105 1.31 -12.60 -6.61
C LYS A 105 0.41 -11.81 -5.65
N TRP A 106 -0.20 -10.77 -6.18
CA TRP A 106 -1.26 -9.98 -5.54
C TRP A 106 -2.52 -9.99 -6.41
N LYS A 107 -3.69 -10.08 -5.77
CA LYS A 107 -5.01 -9.98 -6.38
C LYS A 107 -5.88 -9.07 -5.53
N LEU A 108 -6.38 -8.00 -6.13
CA LEU A 108 -7.40 -7.14 -5.55
C LEU A 108 -8.79 -7.59 -6.02
N THR A 109 -9.73 -7.75 -5.11
CA THR A 109 -11.13 -8.07 -5.45
C THR A 109 -12.11 -7.09 -4.81
N LYS A 110 -13.35 -7.08 -5.31
CA LYS A 110 -14.50 -6.44 -4.65
C LYS A 110 -15.65 -7.44 -4.70
N GLY A 111 -15.82 -8.22 -3.64
CA GLY A 111 -16.60 -9.45 -3.69
C GLY A 111 -16.06 -10.39 -4.77
N ASN A 112 -16.93 -10.89 -5.66
CA ASN A 112 -16.53 -11.86 -6.69
C ASN A 112 -15.74 -11.26 -7.88
N LEU A 113 -15.64 -9.93 -7.97
CA LEU A 113 -14.99 -9.26 -9.11
C LEU A 113 -13.50 -9.01 -8.86
N VAL A 114 -12.63 -9.40 -9.80
CA VAL A 114 -11.19 -9.08 -9.76
C VAL A 114 -10.95 -7.69 -10.32
N VAL A 115 -10.38 -6.81 -9.50
CA VAL A 115 -10.18 -5.38 -9.78
C VAL A 115 -8.75 -5.08 -10.22
N ALA A 116 -7.76 -5.82 -9.73
CA ALA A 116 -6.37 -5.70 -10.18
C ALA A 116 -5.61 -7.00 -9.93
N ARG A 117 -4.50 -7.19 -10.67
CA ARG A 117 -3.51 -8.25 -10.41
C ARG A 117 -2.11 -7.66 -10.42
N GLY A 118 -1.24 -8.14 -9.55
CA GLY A 118 0.16 -7.72 -9.51
C GLY A 118 1.13 -8.84 -9.15
N GLU A 119 2.41 -8.55 -9.27
CA GLU A 119 3.52 -9.47 -9.05
C GLU A 119 4.52 -8.88 -8.05
N LYS A 120 5.12 -9.72 -7.21
CA LYS A 120 6.15 -9.32 -6.25
C LYS A 120 7.46 -9.10 -6.99
N ILE A 121 7.99 -7.88 -6.91
CA ILE A 121 9.34 -7.53 -7.37
C ILE A 121 10.11 -7.05 -6.15
N SER A 122 11.15 -7.81 -5.78
CA SER A 122 11.90 -7.64 -4.53
C SER A 122 10.98 -7.66 -3.29
N LYS A 123 10.75 -6.52 -2.63
CA LYS A 123 9.89 -6.39 -1.44
C LYS A 123 8.49 -5.81 -1.72
N LEU A 124 8.24 -5.31 -2.94
CA LEU A 124 7.02 -4.59 -3.32
C LEU A 124 6.14 -5.40 -4.28
N TYR A 125 4.83 -5.16 -4.28
CA TYR A 125 3.92 -5.67 -5.29
C TYR A 125 3.65 -4.60 -6.36
N TRP A 126 3.81 -4.97 -7.63
CA TRP A 126 3.66 -4.09 -8.77
C TRP A 126 2.45 -4.49 -9.59
N THR A 127 1.65 -3.50 -9.99
CA THR A 127 0.60 -3.65 -11.02
C THR A 127 0.79 -2.60 -12.10
N LYS A 128 0.22 -2.85 -13.28
CA LYS A 128 0.13 -1.86 -14.35
C LYS A 128 -1.22 -1.16 -14.24
N ALA A 129 -1.19 0.16 -14.09
CA ALA A 129 -2.30 0.99 -14.53
C ALA A 129 -2.23 1.16 -16.07
N LEU A 130 -3.40 1.34 -16.69
CA LEU A 130 -3.58 1.63 -18.11
C LEU A 130 -3.95 3.10 -18.29
#